data_AF-A0A7S0XS68-F1
#
_entry.id   AF-A0A7S0XS68-F1
#
_cell.length_a   1.000
_cell.length_b   1.000
_cell.length_c   1.000
_cell.angle_alpha   90.00
_cell.angle_beta   90.00
_cell.angle_gamma   90.00
#
_symmetry.space_group_name_H-M   'P 1'
#
loop_
_entity.id
_entity.type
_entity.pdbx_description
1 polymer ?
#
loop_
_entity_poly.entity_id
_entity_poly.type
_entity_poly.pdbx_seq_one_letter_code
_entity_poly.pdbx_strand_id
1 'polypeptide(L)'
;AFGVLLFEMFSRSYPYEGQELIDVLSKVVDTTRKPPYRPGVPPKCPPKVREIMLECWSNLPSQRPSFDIIEWELKSVNISRWESSAIKRLQEKGKRKSQVLHGMFPPHIAEA
;
A
#
# COMPACT_ATOMS: atom_id res chain seq x y z
N ALA A 1 -4.94 -14.75 -5.02
CA ALA A 1 -6.01 -13.85 -4.53
C ALA A 1 -5.48 -12.92 -3.45
N PHE A 2 -5.09 -13.41 -2.27
CA PHE A 2 -4.76 -12.55 -1.12
C PHE A 2 -3.63 -11.52 -1.34
N GLY A 3 -2.58 -11.86 -2.10
CA GLY A 3 -1.53 -10.88 -2.45
C GLY A 3 -2.04 -9.66 -3.23
N VAL A 4 -3.09 -9.80 -4.04
CA VAL A 4 -3.73 -8.66 -4.73
C VAL A 4 -4.47 -7.78 -3.73
N LEU A 5 -5.18 -8.38 -2.76
CA LEU A 5 -5.84 -7.63 -1.68
C LEU A 5 -4.82 -6.85 -0.83
N LEU A 6 -3.68 -7.47 -0.49
CA LEU A 6 -2.58 -6.77 0.18
C LEU A 6 -2.07 -5.60 -0.65
N PHE A 7 -1.92 -5.76 -1.97
CA PHE A 7 -1.56 -4.64 -2.84
C PHE A 7 -2.59 -3.52 -2.71
N GLU A 8 -3.89 -3.79 -2.89
CA GLU A 8 -4.95 -2.77 -2.87
C GLU A 8 -5.01 -2.01 -1.53
N MET A 9 -4.87 -2.72 -0.41
CA MET A 9 -4.88 -2.10 0.92
C MET A 9 -3.70 -1.15 1.16
N PHE A 10 -2.50 -1.54 0.72
CA PHE A 10 -1.27 -0.79 0.98
C PHE A 10 -0.95 0.25 -0.11
N SER A 11 -1.43 0.04 -1.34
CA SER A 11 -1.29 0.99 -2.45
C SER A 11 -2.38 2.04 -2.44
N ARG A 12 -3.59 1.68 -1.97
CA ARG A 12 -4.83 2.46 -2.14
C ARG A 12 -5.15 2.74 -3.62
N SER A 13 -4.78 1.81 -4.50
CA SER A 13 -4.91 1.91 -5.95
C SER A 13 -5.40 0.58 -6.54
N TYR A 14 -5.86 0.64 -7.79
CA TYR A 14 -6.24 -0.56 -8.53
C TYR A 14 -4.98 -1.30 -9.05
N PRO A 15 -4.92 -2.64 -9.00
CA PRO A 15 -3.72 -3.44 -9.30
C PRO A 15 -3.16 -3.26 -10.70
N TYR A 16 -4.02 -2.96 -11.67
CA TYR A 16 -3.66 -2.80 -13.08
C TYR A 16 -4.34 -1.57 -13.68
N GLU A 17 -4.38 -0.47 -12.92
CA GLU A 17 -5.05 0.78 -13.32
C GLU A 17 -4.62 1.23 -14.73
N GLY A 18 -5.60 1.57 -15.57
CA GLY A 18 -5.38 2.06 -16.94
C GLY A 18 -4.96 0.99 -17.96
N GLN A 19 -5.03 -0.30 -17.62
CA GLN A 19 -4.70 -1.39 -18.54
C GLN A 19 -5.92 -2.20 -18.96
N GLU A 20 -5.92 -2.65 -20.22
CA GLU A 20 -6.96 -3.53 -20.74
C GLU A 20 -6.92 -4.91 -20.08
N LEU A 21 -8.11 -5.41 -19.71
CA LEU A 21 -8.25 -6.66 -18.95
C LEU A 21 -7.63 -7.85 -19.69
N ILE A 22 -7.83 -7.94 -21.01
CA ILE A 22 -7.32 -9.06 -21.82
C ILE A 22 -5.79 -9.11 -21.85
N ASP A 23 -5.14 -7.95 -21.88
CA ASP A 23 -3.69 -7.81 -21.84
C ASP A 23 -3.12 -8.15 -20.47
N VAL A 24 -3.83 -7.78 -19.40
CA VAL A 24 -3.44 -8.15 -18.04
C VAL A 24 -3.55 -9.66 -17.86
N LEU A 25 -4.66 -10.26 -18.26
CA LEU A 25 -4.87 -11.70 -18.14
C LEU A 25 -3.79 -12.48 -18.88
N SER A 26 -3.50 -12.14 -20.13
CA SER A 26 -2.47 -12.82 -20.92
C SER A 26 -1.08 -12.75 -20.27
N LYS A 27 -0.70 -11.59 -19.70
CA LYS A 27 0.57 -11.43 -18.98
C LYS A 27 0.59 -12.17 -17.63
N VAL A 28 -0.54 -12.21 -16.91
CA VAL A 28 -0.65 -12.85 -15.58
C VAL A 28 -0.56 -14.37 -15.68
N VAL A 29 -1.18 -14.98 -16.71
CA VAL A 29 -1.19 -16.43 -16.93
C VAL A 29 0.12 -16.95 -17.51
N ASP A 30 0.93 -16.10 -18.13
CA ASP A 30 2.26 -16.46 -18.61
C ASP A 30 3.24 -16.67 -17.44
N THR A 31 3.34 -17.92 -17.02
CA THR A 31 4.23 -18.35 -15.92
C THR A 31 5.70 -18.40 -16.31
N THR A 32 6.04 -18.20 -17.59
CA THR A 32 7.43 -18.24 -18.09
C THR A 32 8.17 -16.92 -17.84
N ARG A 33 7.43 -15.83 -17.61
CA ARG A 33 7.97 -14.49 -17.36
C ARG A 33 8.81 -14.44 -16.09
N LYS A 34 9.93 -13.72 -16.17
CA LYS A 34 10.81 -13.41 -15.04
C LYS A 34 11.10 -11.90 -15.01
N PRO A 35 10.58 -11.14 -14.02
CA PRO A 35 9.69 -11.58 -12.94
C PRO A 35 8.24 -11.89 -13.43
N PRO A 36 7.44 -12.62 -12.64
CA PRO A 36 6.02 -12.81 -12.92
C PRO A 36 5.29 -11.47 -13.06
N TYR A 37 4.29 -11.39 -13.93
CA TYR A 37 3.54 -10.15 -14.10
C TYR A 37 2.51 -9.96 -12.97
N ARG A 38 2.79 -9.02 -12.07
CA ARG A 38 2.01 -8.70 -10.86
C ARG A 38 2.04 -7.19 -10.61
N PRO A 39 1.12 -6.64 -9.79
CA PRO A 39 1.17 -5.23 -9.41
C PRO A 39 2.50 -4.88 -8.73
N GLY A 40 3.00 -3.67 -8.95
CA GLY A 40 4.23 -3.22 -8.29
C GLY A 40 4.02 -3.05 -6.78
N VAL A 41 4.92 -3.58 -5.95
CA VAL A 41 4.79 -3.42 -4.50
C VAL A 41 4.93 -1.93 -4.12
N PRO A 42 4.01 -1.36 -3.31
CA PRO A 42 4.09 0.04 -2.90
C PRO A 42 5.41 0.35 -2.17
N PRO A 43 6.08 1.49 -2.46
CA PRO A 43 7.40 1.80 -1.89
C PRO A 43 7.43 1.84 -0.36
N LYS A 44 6.32 2.26 0.26
CA LYS A 44 6.16 2.38 1.71
C LYS A 44 5.54 1.14 2.37
N CYS A 45 5.34 0.06 1.64
CA CYS A 45 4.79 -1.17 2.21
C CYS A 45 5.75 -1.74 3.27
N PRO A 46 5.29 -2.09 4.49
CA PRO A 46 6.14 -2.71 5.50
C PRO A 46 6.86 -3.95 4.94
N PRO A 47 8.14 -4.19 5.27
CA PRO A 47 8.94 -5.26 4.67
C PRO A 47 8.28 -6.64 4.76
N LYS A 48 7.73 -6.98 5.93
CA LYS A 48 7.06 -8.26 6.15
C LYS A 48 5.79 -8.43 5.32
N VAL A 49 5.02 -7.35 5.12
CA VAL A 49 3.84 -7.36 4.25
C VAL A 49 4.26 -7.56 2.79
N ARG A 50 5.36 -6.93 2.36
CA ARG A 50 5.93 -7.15 1.03
C ARG A 50 6.30 -8.62 0.82
N GLU A 51 6.95 -9.26 1.79
CA GLU A 51 7.32 -10.68 1.70
C GLU A 51 6.07 -11.57 1.52
N ILE A 52 5.08 -11.42 2.40
CA ILE A 52 3.81 -12.16 2.32
C ILE A 52 3.11 -11.92 0.96
N MET A 53 3.12 -10.68 0.47
CA MET A 53 2.52 -10.30 -0.82
C MET A 53 3.22 -11.02 -1.99
N LEU A 54 4.56 -11.09 -1.98
CA LEU A 54 5.33 -11.77 -3.02
C LEU A 54 5.15 -13.30 -2.98
N GLU A 55 5.13 -13.90 -1.80
CA GLU A 55 4.87 -15.34 -1.63
C GLU A 55 3.48 -15.72 -2.14
N CYS A 56 2.46 -14.91 -1.84
CA CYS A 56 1.11 -15.07 -2.37
C CYS A 56 1.05 -15.03 -3.91
N TRP A 57 2.04 -14.45 -4.57
CA TRP A 57 2.11 -14.31 -6.02
C TRP A 57 2.92 -15.40 -6.73
N SER A 58 3.46 -16.38 -6.00
CA SER A 58 4.23 -17.47 -6.61
C SER A 58 3.46 -18.14 -7.75
N ASN A 59 4.17 -18.41 -8.86
CA ASN A 59 3.65 -19.14 -10.00
C ASN A 59 3.39 -20.61 -9.65
N LEU A 60 4.12 -21.16 -8.65
CA LEU A 60 3.91 -22.50 -8.14
C LEU A 60 2.83 -22.44 -7.03
N PRO A 61 1.64 -23.02 -7.23
CA PRO A 61 0.57 -22.96 -6.24
C PRO A 61 0.98 -23.54 -4.87
N SER A 62 1.82 -24.57 -4.87
CA SER A 62 2.34 -25.22 -3.66
C SER A 62 3.29 -24.35 -2.83
N GLN A 63 3.83 -23.27 -3.40
CA GLN A 63 4.68 -22.31 -2.69
C GLN A 63 3.88 -21.14 -2.09
N ARG A 64 2.57 -21.06 -2.36
CA ARG A 64 1.73 -20.00 -1.78
C ARG A 64 1.40 -20.38 -0.34
N PRO A 65 1.54 -19.45 0.62
CA PRO A 65 1.23 -19.72 2.01
C PRO A 65 -0.27 -20.00 2.17
N SER A 66 -0.61 -20.87 3.13
CA SER A 66 -1.99 -21.03 3.57
C SER A 66 -2.47 -19.76 4.27
N PHE A 67 -3.77 -19.60 4.39
CA PHE A 67 -4.32 -18.45 5.10
C PHE A 67 -3.90 -18.41 6.57
N ASP A 68 -3.75 -19.57 7.23
CA ASP A 68 -3.27 -19.65 8.62
C ASP A 68 -1.84 -19.09 8.77
N ILE A 69 -0.96 -19.40 7.81
CA ILE A 69 0.41 -18.85 7.78
C ILE A 69 0.35 -17.34 7.56
N ILE A 70 -0.46 -16.88 6.60
CA ILE A 70 -0.64 -15.45 6.31
C ILE A 70 -1.13 -14.71 7.56
N GLU A 71 -2.14 -15.23 8.25
CA GLU A 71 -2.70 -14.61 9.46
C GLU A 71 -1.65 -14.54 10.59
N TRP A 72 -0.95 -15.64 10.83
CA TRP A 72 0.12 -15.72 11.84
C TRP A 72 1.24 -14.71 11.55
N GLU A 73 1.70 -14.65 10.29
CA GLU A 73 2.74 -13.71 9.89
C GLU A 73 2.29 -12.26 10.04
N LEU A 74 1.05 -11.93 9.64
CA LEU A 74 0.51 -10.58 9.75
C LEU A 74 0.34 -10.12 11.21
N LYS A 75 0.01 -11.02 12.15
CA LYS A 75 -0.08 -10.69 13.58
C LYS A 75 1.25 -10.22 14.16
N SER A 76 2.38 -10.64 13.58
CA SER A 76 3.71 -10.20 14.01
C SER A 76 4.12 -8.82 13.46
N VAL A 77 3.36 -8.27 12.50
CA VAL A 77 3.70 -7.01 11.82
C VAL A 77 3.32 -5.80 12.68
N ASN A 78 4.32 -4.99 13.02
CA ASN A 78 4.06 -3.69 13.67
C ASN A 78 3.63 -2.63 12.65
N ILE A 79 2.31 -2.44 12.50
CA ILE A 79 1.72 -1.50 11.52
C ILE A 79 1.70 -0.03 11.99
N SER A 80 1.91 0.22 13.29
CA SER A 80 1.78 1.56 13.89
C SER A 80 2.73 2.60 13.28
N ARG A 81 3.88 2.17 12.76
CA ARG A 81 4.88 3.03 12.10
C ARG A 81 4.51 3.41 10.66
N TRP A 82 3.58 2.71 10.03
CA TRP A 82 3.19 2.91 8.63
C TRP A 82 2.16 4.04 8.48
N GLU A 83 1.09 4.01 9.28
CA GLU A 83 0.00 5.00 9.26
C GLU A 83 0.45 6.41 9.67
N SER A 84 1.57 6.51 10.41
CA SER A 84 2.09 7.77 10.91
C SER A 84 2.38 8.76 9.78
N SER A 85 2.64 8.29 8.56
CA SER A 85 2.94 9.17 7.42
C SER A 85 1.70 9.88 6.83
N ALA A 86 0.51 9.28 6.90
CA ALA A 86 -0.73 9.90 6.44
C ALA A 86 -1.28 10.87 7.50
N ILE A 87 -1.24 10.47 8.78
CA ILE A 87 -1.65 11.30 9.91
C ILE A 87 -0.69 12.50 10.07
N LYS A 88 0.63 12.30 9.95
CA LYS A 88 1.60 13.41 9.93
C LYS A 88 1.31 14.40 8.80
N ARG A 89 0.98 13.94 7.59
CA ARG A 89 0.65 14.82 6.46
C ARG A 89 -0.58 15.68 6.71
N LEU A 90 -1.61 15.13 7.36
CA LEU A 90 -2.80 15.90 7.75
C LEU A 90 -2.47 16.93 8.84
N GLN A 91 -1.65 16.55 9.83
CA GLN A 91 -1.17 17.46 10.87
C GLN A 91 -0.27 18.57 10.30
N GLU A 92 0.64 18.26 9.38
CA GLU A 92 1.52 19.22 8.71
C GLU A 92 0.72 20.20 7.85
N LYS A 93 -0.30 19.74 7.12
CA LYS A 93 -1.23 20.62 6.39
C LYS A 93 -2.00 21.55 7.34
N GLY A 94 -2.51 21.03 8.46
CA GLY A 94 -3.19 21.83 9.49
C GLY A 94 -2.28 22.89 10.10
N LYS A 95 -1.05 22.51 10.44
CA LYS A 95 -0.03 23.40 11.00
C LYS A 95 0.39 24.50 10.01
N ARG A 96 0.58 24.15 8.74
CA ARG A 96 0.90 25.12 7.68
C ARG A 96 -0.25 26.09 7.41
N LYS A 97 -1.51 25.63 7.46
CA LYS A 97 -2.69 26.49 7.30
C LYS A 97 -2.86 27.47 8.48
N SER A 98 -2.67 27.01 9.72
CA SER A 98 -2.68 27.86 10.92
C SER A 98 -1.55 28.90 10.90
N GLN A 99 -0.34 28.49 10.50
CA GLN A 99 0.80 29.41 10.36
C GLN A 99 0.57 30.50 9.31
N VAL A 100 -0.07 30.17 8.18
CA VAL A 100 -0.42 31.18 7.16
C VAL A 100 -1.48 32.15 7.68
N LEU A 101 -2.49 31.65 8.41
CA LEU A 101 -3.56 32.49 8.96
C LEU A 101 -3.01 33.52 9.97
N HIS A 102 -2.16 33.08 10.91
CA HIS A 102 -1.49 33.97 11.87
C HIS A 102 -0.47 34.91 11.22
N GLY A 103 0.10 34.55 10.08
CA GLY A 103 1.05 35.40 9.34
C GLY A 103 0.37 36.47 8.49
N MET A 104 -0.92 36.35 8.19
CA MET A 104 -1.67 37.25 7.30
C MET A 104 -2.58 38.23 8.04
N PHE A 105 -3.02 37.89 9.24
CA PHE A 105 -4.02 38.67 9.98
C PHE A 105 -3.53 39.03 11.40
N PRO A 106 -3.86 40.24 11.91
CA PRO A 106 -3.59 40.61 13.30
C PRO A 106 -4.21 39.62 14.31
N PRO A 107 -3.69 39.52 15.55
CA PRO A 107 -4.04 38.45 16.50
C PRO A 107 -5.54 38.32 16.79
N HIS A 108 -6.23 39.45 16.94
CA HIS A 108 -7.67 39.47 17.22
C HIS A 108 -8.56 38.94 16.08
N ILE A 109 -8.02 38.85 14.85
CA ILE A 109 -8.71 38.26 13.68
C ILE A 109 -8.33 36.79 13.51
N ALA A 110 -7.11 36.41 13.88
CA ALA A 110 -6.62 35.03 13.73
C ALA A 110 -7.18 34.04 14.77
N GLU A 111 -7.68 34.55 15.91
CA GLU A 111 -8.19 33.75 17.04
C GLU A 111 -9.73 33.66 17.15
N ALA A 112 -10.47 34.27 16.21
CA ALA A 112 -11.94 34.22 16.14
C ALA A 112 -12.45 32.99 15.34
#